data_AF-A0A7W7MNH5-F1
#
_entry.id   AF-A0A7W7MNH5-F1
#
_cell.length_a   1.000
_cell.length_b   1.000
_cell.length_c   1.000
_cell.angle_alpha   90.00
_cell.angle_beta   90.00
_cell.angle_gamma   90.00
#
_symmetry.space_group_name_H-M   'P 1'
#
loop_
_entity.id
_entity.type
_entity.pdbx_description
1 polymer ?
#
loop_
_entity_poly.entity_id
_entity_poly.type
_entity_poly.pdbx_seq_one_letter_code
_entity_poly.pdbx_strand_id
1 'polypeptide(L)'
;MTNSPVNHVGMSLVIEDMPPLMWHAELGKSLPDLWSGTFQRGVQLHDLRDAVTVWAHRYGQRGWLRQLEQPVTPQMEDRALKTVARLDGTPFPSSAQLAWRWARGRVPQLRLPWQEKATEDADLETAYCAEVVAVTYEDMGLLGSKKQPSWYDPGRFWSGDDLELCNGYRLGAEIAVHTP
;
A
#
# COMPACT_ATOMS: atom_id res chain seq x y z
N MET A 1 -15.60 4.11 4.63
CA MET A 1 -15.27 4.19 6.06
C MET A 1 -15.39 2.80 6.66
N THR A 2 -14.26 2.19 7.00
CA THR A 2 -14.21 1.00 7.84
C THR A 2 -14.11 1.44 9.29
N ASN A 3 -14.76 0.71 10.21
CA ASN A 3 -14.62 0.92 11.66
C ASN A 3 -13.29 0.34 12.16
N SER A 4 -12.19 0.56 11.42
CA SER A 4 -10.87 0.07 11.78
C SER A 4 -10.03 1.19 12.39
N PRO A 5 -9.20 0.90 13.42
CA PRO A 5 -8.23 1.85 13.94
C PRO A 5 -7.03 2.06 12.99
N VAL A 6 -6.97 1.36 11.85
CA VAL A 6 -5.84 1.40 10.90
C VAL A 6 -6.11 2.42 9.80
N ASN A 7 -5.18 3.36 9.62
CA ASN A 7 -5.22 4.42 8.61
C ASN A 7 -4.20 4.23 7.48
N HIS A 8 -3.28 3.29 7.61
CA HIS A 8 -2.26 3.02 6.60
C HIS A 8 -1.82 1.56 6.62
N VAL A 9 -1.49 1.01 5.47
CA VAL A 9 -0.90 -0.32 5.33
C VAL A 9 0.26 -0.27 4.33
N GLY A 10 1.32 -0.99 4.63
CA GLY A 10 2.43 -1.25 3.73
C GLY A 10 2.81 -2.72 3.80
N MET A 11 3.51 -3.20 2.77
CA MET A 11 4.05 -4.55 2.74
C MET A 11 5.55 -4.50 2.98
N SER A 12 6.05 -5.33 3.90
CA SER A 12 7.49 -5.51 4.04
C SER A 12 8.00 -6.48 2.97
N LEU A 13 9.09 -6.12 2.30
CA LEU A 13 9.84 -7.00 1.40
C LEU A 13 11.22 -7.23 2.02
N VAL A 14 11.47 -8.45 2.49
CA VAL A 14 12.75 -8.86 3.10
C VAL A 14 13.32 -9.98 2.23
N ILE A 15 14.22 -9.62 1.32
CA ILE A 15 14.67 -10.49 0.25
C ILE A 15 16.19 -10.64 0.35
N GLU A 16 16.63 -11.89 0.46
CA GLU A 16 18.05 -12.28 0.54
C GLU A 16 18.85 -11.39 1.51
N ASP A 17 19.89 -10.70 1.01
CA ASP A 17 20.80 -9.84 1.75
C ASP A 17 20.46 -8.35 1.64
N MET A 18 19.34 -7.99 1.01
CA MET A 18 18.88 -6.61 0.95
C MET A 18 18.41 -6.13 2.33
N PRO A 19 18.52 -4.82 2.63
CA PRO A 19 17.86 -4.26 3.80
C PRO A 19 16.35 -4.54 3.75
N PRO A 20 15.66 -4.65 4.89
CA PRO A 20 14.20 -4.74 4.90
C PRO A 20 13.59 -3.51 4.23
N LEU A 21 12.72 -3.74 3.25
CA LEU A 21 12.08 -2.67 2.48
C LEU A 21 10.61 -2.52 2.89
N MET A 22 10.08 -1.30 2.77
CA MET A 22 8.66 -0.99 2.90
C MET A 22 8.11 -0.61 1.53
N TRP A 23 7.25 -1.47 0.98
CA TRP A 23 6.48 -1.21 -0.22
C TRP A 23 5.11 -0.64 0.16
N HIS A 24 4.85 0.60 -0.22
CA HIS A 24 3.62 1.31 0.15
C HIS A 24 3.35 2.49 -0.79
N ALA A 25 2.19 3.12 -0.62
CA ALA A 25 1.96 4.44 -1.19
C ALA A 25 2.03 5.51 -0.10
N GLU A 26 2.68 6.64 -0.37
CA GLU A 26 2.70 7.81 0.53
C GLU A 26 2.57 9.11 -0.27
N LEU A 27 1.75 10.06 0.22
CA LEU A 27 1.63 11.39 -0.38
C LEU A 27 2.89 12.25 -0.18
N GLY A 28 3.64 11.94 0.86
CA GLY A 28 4.94 12.51 1.18
C GLY A 28 6.01 12.14 0.15
N LYS A 29 7.11 12.91 0.21
CA LYS A 29 8.36 12.66 -0.51
C LYS A 29 9.55 12.85 0.43
N SER A 30 9.41 12.30 1.63
CA SER A 30 10.31 12.58 2.75
C SER A 30 11.56 11.69 2.75
N LEU A 31 11.48 10.54 2.08
CA LEU A 31 12.55 9.57 1.91
C LEU A 31 12.85 9.37 0.41
N PRO A 32 14.08 8.98 0.06
CA PRO A 32 14.39 8.57 -1.29
C PRO A 32 13.75 7.20 -1.56
N ASP A 33 13.03 7.09 -2.67
CA ASP A 33 12.59 5.80 -3.16
C ASP A 33 13.80 4.99 -3.63
N LEU A 34 13.96 3.79 -3.08
CA LEU A 34 15.12 2.93 -3.30
C LEU A 34 15.07 2.21 -4.66
N TRP A 35 13.92 2.18 -5.33
CA TRP A 35 13.79 1.60 -6.67
C TRP A 35 14.29 2.57 -7.76
N SER A 36 13.80 3.81 -7.74
CA SER A 36 14.15 4.88 -8.68
C SER A 36 15.41 5.66 -8.29
N GLY A 37 15.78 5.65 -7.01
CA GLY A 37 16.86 6.47 -6.46
C GLY A 37 16.52 7.96 -6.33
N THR A 38 15.24 8.32 -6.41
CA THR A 38 14.77 9.72 -6.40
C THR A 38 13.72 9.97 -5.32
N PHE A 39 13.50 11.24 -4.97
CA PHE A 39 12.37 11.63 -4.12
C PHE A 39 11.11 11.76 -4.98
N GLN A 40 10.15 10.85 -4.78
CA GLN A 40 8.90 10.84 -5.53
C GLN A 40 7.67 10.81 -4.61
N ARG A 41 6.48 10.82 -5.21
CA ARG A 41 5.20 10.65 -4.51
C ARG A 41 4.49 9.45 -5.13
N GLY A 42 3.48 8.94 -4.44
CA GLY A 42 2.72 7.80 -4.95
C GLY A 42 3.27 6.52 -4.38
N VAL A 43 3.28 5.46 -5.19
CA VAL A 43 3.81 4.15 -4.79
C VAL A 43 5.33 4.17 -4.77
N GLN A 44 5.91 3.70 -3.67
CA GLN A 44 7.31 3.86 -3.33
C GLN A 44 7.82 2.63 -2.56
N LEU A 45 9.12 2.40 -2.69
CA LEU A 45 9.89 1.39 -1.98
C LEU A 45 10.94 2.09 -1.10
N HIS A 46 10.71 2.13 0.21
CA HIS A 46 11.63 2.75 1.16
C HIS A 46 12.41 1.72 1.97
N ASP A 47 13.49 2.16 2.62
CA ASP A 47 14.04 1.41 3.75
C ASP A 47 12.96 1.32 4.84
N LEU A 48 12.68 0.11 5.33
CA LEU A 48 11.60 -0.13 6.29
C LEU A 48 11.83 0.62 7.61
N ARG A 49 13.07 0.64 8.09
CA ARG A 49 13.39 1.30 9.36
C ARG A 49 13.19 2.79 9.23
N ASP A 50 13.70 3.40 8.16
CA ASP A 50 13.56 4.84 7.94
C ASP A 50 12.09 5.23 7.76
N ALA A 51 11.33 4.46 6.97
CA ALA A 51 9.91 4.69 6.78
C ALA A 51 9.15 4.64 8.12
N VAL A 52 9.28 3.55 8.89
CA VAL A 52 8.59 3.42 10.18
C VAL A 52 9.01 4.51 11.17
N THR A 53 10.28 4.91 11.17
CA THR A 53 10.81 6.00 12.00
C THR A 53 10.16 7.35 11.65
N VAL A 54 10.03 7.67 10.36
CA VAL A 54 9.30 8.88 9.93
C VAL A 54 7.85 8.83 10.40
N TRP A 55 7.16 7.71 10.19
CA TRP A 55 5.75 7.57 10.59
C TRP A 55 5.55 7.73 12.11
N ALA A 56 6.43 7.15 12.91
CA ALA A 56 6.37 7.25 14.36
C ALA A 56 6.67 8.66 14.87
N HIS A 57 7.79 9.27 14.45
CA HIS A 57 8.23 10.54 15.03
C HIS A 57 7.60 11.78 14.39
N ARG A 58 7.34 11.75 13.07
CA ARG A 58 6.77 12.90 12.36
C ARG A 58 5.25 12.93 12.44
N TYR A 59 4.62 11.78 12.25
CA TYR A 59 3.16 11.68 12.19
C TYR A 59 2.54 11.17 13.50
N GLY A 60 3.36 10.80 14.50
CA GLY A 60 2.88 10.32 15.80
C GLY A 60 2.16 8.97 15.72
N GLN A 61 2.38 8.22 14.64
CA GLN A 61 1.67 6.97 14.38
C GLN A 61 2.32 5.81 15.15
N ARG A 62 1.51 4.78 15.43
CA ARG A 62 1.97 3.53 16.03
C ARG A 62 1.97 2.44 14.97
N GLY A 63 3.02 1.63 14.93
CA GLY A 63 3.16 0.55 13.95
C GLY A 63 2.85 -0.81 14.55
N TRP A 64 2.23 -1.68 13.75
CA TRP A 64 2.08 -3.10 14.02
C TRP A 64 2.49 -3.90 12.78
N LEU A 65 3.18 -5.01 13.00
CA LEU A 65 3.55 -5.99 11.97
C LEU A 65 2.61 -7.18 12.03
N ARG A 66 2.17 -7.66 10.87
CA ARG A 66 1.51 -8.96 10.72
C ARG A 66 2.27 -9.80 9.70
N GLN A 67 2.92 -10.86 10.17
CA GLN A 67 3.72 -11.76 9.36
C GLN A 67 2.81 -12.79 8.66
N LEU A 68 3.09 -13.14 7.40
CA LEU A 68 2.50 -14.33 6.79
C LEU A 68 2.97 -15.57 7.55
N GLU A 69 2.05 -16.38 8.08
CA GLU A 69 2.39 -17.54 8.92
C GLU A 69 3.15 -18.62 8.13
N GLN A 70 2.86 -18.74 6.83
CA GLN A 70 3.48 -19.66 5.91
C GLN A 70 4.63 -18.96 5.18
N PRO A 71 5.75 -19.68 4.91
CA PRO A 71 6.86 -19.12 4.16
C PRO A 71 6.43 -18.79 2.73
N VAL A 72 6.85 -17.62 2.24
CA VAL A 72 6.66 -17.24 0.83
C VAL A 72 7.60 -18.06 -0.07
N THR A 73 7.18 -18.28 -1.31
CA THR A 73 7.99 -19.00 -2.31
C THR A 73 8.85 -18.02 -3.11
N PRO A 74 9.98 -18.47 -3.70
CA PRO A 74 10.77 -17.62 -4.60
C PRO A 74 9.96 -17.05 -5.78
N GLN A 75 8.95 -17.80 -6.26
CA GLN A 75 8.06 -17.32 -7.32
C GLN A 75 7.14 -16.19 -6.83
N MET A 76 6.74 -16.19 -5.56
CA MET A 76 5.98 -15.09 -4.97
C MET A 76 6.85 -13.84 -4.81
N GLU A 77 8.09 -13.99 -4.37
CA GLU A 77 9.05 -12.88 -4.28
C GLU A 77 9.33 -12.25 -5.65
N ASP A 78 9.60 -13.07 -6.68
CA ASP A 78 9.78 -12.59 -8.06
C ASP A 78 8.55 -11.83 -8.57
N ARG A 79 7.34 -12.30 -8.26
CA ARG A 79 6.11 -11.59 -8.63
C ARG A 79 5.95 -10.28 -7.87
N ALA A 80 6.25 -10.25 -6.59
CA ALA A 80 6.22 -9.01 -5.80
C ALA A 80 7.19 -7.97 -6.37
N LEU A 81 8.42 -8.36 -6.70
CA LEU A 81 9.41 -7.48 -7.34
C LEU A 81 8.96 -6.99 -8.73
N LYS A 82 8.31 -7.84 -9.53
CA LYS A 82 7.69 -7.42 -10.80
C LYS A 82 6.56 -6.42 -10.58
N THR A 83 5.77 -6.57 -9.52
CA THR A 83 4.74 -5.60 -9.16
C THR A 83 5.36 -4.27 -8.74
N VAL A 84 6.43 -4.27 -7.94
CA VAL A 84 7.22 -3.07 -7.60
C VAL A 84 7.69 -2.39 -8.88
N ALA A 85 8.38 -3.11 -9.77
CA ALA A 85 8.88 -2.58 -11.03
C ALA A 85 7.80 -1.96 -11.93
N ARG A 86 6.55 -2.47 -11.84
CA ARG A 86 5.41 -1.99 -12.64
C ARG A 86 4.73 -0.76 -12.04
N LEU A 87 4.68 -0.66 -10.71
CA LEU A 87 3.85 0.32 -10.00
C LEU A 87 4.68 1.43 -9.35
N ASP A 88 5.99 1.26 -9.21
CA ASP A 88 6.85 2.27 -8.60
C ASP A 88 6.69 3.64 -9.30
N GLY A 89 6.56 4.70 -8.50
CA GLY A 89 6.35 6.06 -8.97
C GLY A 89 4.96 6.33 -9.57
N THR A 90 4.06 5.34 -9.64
CA THR A 90 2.69 5.60 -10.10
C THR A 90 1.98 6.53 -9.11
N PRO A 91 1.37 7.63 -9.59
CA PRO A 91 0.73 8.58 -8.70
C PRO A 91 -0.54 7.97 -8.09
N PHE A 92 -0.91 8.44 -6.89
CA PHE A 92 -2.25 8.22 -6.37
C PHE A 92 -3.28 8.56 -7.44
N PRO A 93 -4.42 7.85 -7.51
CA PRO A 93 -5.49 8.15 -8.42
C PRO A 93 -6.21 9.46 -8.04
N SER A 94 -5.51 10.59 -8.00
CA SER A 94 -6.12 11.89 -8.16
C SER A 94 -6.53 12.00 -9.63
N SER A 95 -7.81 11.88 -9.92
CA SER A 95 -8.40 12.09 -11.26
C SER A 95 -7.82 11.28 -12.45
N ALA A 96 -6.80 10.44 -12.27
CA ALA A 96 -6.24 9.59 -13.33
C ALA A 96 -7.23 8.51 -13.78
N GLN A 97 -8.08 8.01 -12.87
CA GLN A 97 -9.23 7.18 -13.26
C GLN A 97 -10.26 7.93 -14.14
N LEU A 98 -10.36 9.27 -14.01
CA LEU A 98 -11.16 10.10 -14.93
C LEU A 98 -10.46 10.25 -16.28
N ALA A 99 -9.13 10.45 -16.33
CA ALA A 99 -8.38 10.50 -17.59
C ALA A 99 -8.41 9.16 -18.34
N TRP A 100 -8.35 8.03 -17.63
CA TRP A 100 -8.47 6.70 -18.18
C TRP A 100 -9.89 6.43 -18.76
N ARG A 101 -10.93 7.05 -18.18
CA ARG A 101 -12.29 7.09 -18.75
C ARG A 101 -12.42 7.98 -19.99
N TRP A 102 -11.65 9.07 -20.09
CA TRP A 102 -11.57 9.91 -21.30
C TRP A 102 -10.96 9.15 -22.49
N ALA A 103 -9.91 8.35 -22.25
CA ALA A 103 -9.32 7.50 -23.28
C ALA A 103 -10.29 6.41 -23.80
N ARG A 104 -11.32 6.03 -23.03
CA ARG A 104 -12.40 5.10 -23.42
C ARG A 104 -13.69 5.78 -23.93
N GLY A 105 -13.68 7.09 -24.19
CA GLY A 105 -14.71 7.74 -25.02
C GLY A 105 -16.07 8.01 -24.36
N ARG A 106 -16.15 8.21 -23.04
CA ARG A 106 -17.41 8.63 -22.38
C ARG A 106 -17.21 9.90 -21.57
N VAL A 107 -17.88 10.98 -21.98
CA VAL A 107 -17.88 12.27 -21.28
C VAL A 107 -19.05 12.33 -20.30
N PRO A 108 -18.81 12.65 -19.02
CA PRO A 108 -19.79 13.35 -18.22
C PRO A 108 -19.28 14.76 -17.92
N GLN A 109 -20.16 15.74 -18.15
CA GLN A 109 -20.05 17.07 -17.58
C GLN A 109 -20.18 16.94 -16.04
N LEU A 110 -19.29 17.56 -15.26
CA LEU A 110 -19.65 18.41 -14.11
C LEU A 110 -18.44 18.91 -13.27
N ARG A 111 -18.62 20.18 -12.89
CA ARG A 111 -17.95 21.11 -11.95
C ARG A 111 -16.96 20.53 -10.92
N LEU A 112 -15.79 21.17 -10.85
CA LEU A 112 -14.76 21.03 -9.81
C LEU A 112 -14.98 22.06 -8.68
N PRO A 113 -15.24 21.65 -7.43
CA PRO A 113 -15.12 22.52 -6.26
C PRO A 113 -13.73 22.37 -5.64
N TRP A 114 -13.01 23.48 -5.50
CA TRP A 114 -11.70 23.54 -4.85
C TRP A 114 -11.88 24.22 -3.49
N GLN A 115 -11.98 23.49 -2.38
CA GLN A 115 -11.68 24.00 -1.02
C GLN A 115 -11.86 23.00 0.17
N GLU A 116 -11.62 21.70 0.04
CA GLU A 116 -11.62 20.78 1.22
C GLU A 116 -10.49 19.75 1.16
N LYS A 117 -9.24 20.21 1.02
CA LYS A 117 -8.14 19.36 0.51
C LYS A 117 -7.41 18.47 1.53
N ALA A 118 -7.51 18.71 2.84
CA ALA A 118 -6.67 17.99 3.81
C ALA A 118 -7.27 16.64 4.26
N THR A 119 -8.59 16.55 4.37
CA THR A 119 -9.28 15.32 4.79
C THR A 119 -9.44 14.33 3.64
N GLU A 120 -9.70 14.83 2.42
CA GLU A 120 -9.76 14.00 1.22
C GLU A 120 -8.40 13.35 0.89
N ASP A 121 -7.30 14.10 1.06
CA ASP A 121 -5.95 13.59 0.76
C ASP A 121 -5.59 12.39 1.67
N ALA A 122 -5.91 12.44 2.97
CA ALA A 122 -5.66 11.34 3.90
C ALA A 122 -6.53 10.11 3.62
N ASP A 123 -7.81 10.30 3.26
CA ASP A 123 -8.71 9.20 2.89
C ASP A 123 -8.30 8.54 1.55
N LEU A 124 -7.82 9.34 0.59
CA LEU A 124 -7.25 8.85 -0.66
C LEU A 124 -5.94 8.08 -0.45
N GLU A 125 -5.11 8.56 0.49
CA GLU A 125 -3.88 7.87 0.88
C GLU A 125 -4.16 6.49 1.47
N THR A 126 -5.09 6.46 2.42
CA THR A 126 -5.60 5.28 3.12
C THR A 126 -6.13 4.24 2.13
N ALA A 127 -6.97 4.63 1.16
CA ALA A 127 -7.53 3.69 0.20
C ALA A 127 -6.48 3.15 -0.79
N TYR A 128 -5.55 3.99 -1.24
CA TYR A 128 -4.58 3.59 -2.25
C TYR A 128 -3.42 2.76 -1.68
N CYS A 129 -3.00 2.97 -0.43
CA CYS A 129 -1.98 2.12 0.19
C CYS A 129 -2.47 0.68 0.32
N ALA A 130 -3.74 0.47 0.67
CA ALA A 130 -4.38 -0.84 0.67
C ALA A 130 -4.50 -1.45 -0.72
N GLU A 131 -4.83 -0.64 -1.73
CA GLU A 131 -4.89 -1.08 -3.12
C GLU A 131 -3.53 -1.63 -3.60
N VAL A 132 -2.44 -0.92 -3.29
CA VAL A 132 -1.08 -1.36 -3.65
C VAL A 132 -0.75 -2.71 -3.02
N VAL A 133 -1.01 -2.89 -1.72
CA VAL A 133 -0.77 -4.18 -1.04
C VAL A 133 -1.66 -5.27 -1.61
N ALA A 134 -2.93 -4.98 -1.91
CA ALA A 134 -3.86 -5.94 -2.50
C ALA A 134 -3.42 -6.39 -3.90
N VAL A 135 -3.02 -5.45 -4.78
CA VAL A 135 -2.51 -5.79 -6.12
C VAL A 135 -1.27 -6.67 -6.01
N THR A 136 -0.35 -6.36 -5.08
CA THR A 136 0.84 -7.19 -4.89
C THR A 136 0.48 -8.59 -4.37
N TYR A 137 -0.44 -8.71 -3.41
CA TYR A 137 -0.92 -10.00 -2.93
C TYR A 137 -1.67 -10.80 -4.02
N GLU A 138 -2.44 -10.15 -4.88
CA GLU A 138 -3.09 -10.80 -6.03
C GLU A 138 -2.06 -11.34 -7.02
N ASP A 139 -1.05 -10.55 -7.38
CA ASP A 139 0.04 -10.99 -8.26
C ASP A 139 0.79 -12.19 -7.64
N MET A 140 1.09 -12.13 -6.34
CA MET A 140 1.69 -13.24 -5.57
C MET A 140 0.77 -14.48 -5.48
N GLY A 141 -0.52 -14.37 -5.80
CA GLY A 141 -1.48 -15.46 -5.63
C GLY A 141 -1.93 -15.70 -4.18
N LEU A 142 -1.74 -14.70 -3.32
CA LEU A 142 -2.24 -14.66 -1.94
C LEU A 142 -3.68 -14.15 -1.86
N LEU A 143 -4.12 -13.34 -2.82
CA LEU A 143 -5.51 -12.90 -2.96
C LEU A 143 -6.10 -13.39 -4.27
N GLY A 144 -7.40 -13.68 -4.26
CA GLY A 144 -8.13 -14.05 -5.46
C GLY A 144 -8.60 -12.82 -6.23
N SER A 145 -8.60 -12.89 -7.58
CA SER A 145 -9.00 -11.81 -8.48
C SER A 145 -10.52 -11.52 -8.52
N LYS A 146 -11.28 -11.95 -7.50
CA LYS A 146 -12.75 -11.83 -7.47
C LYS A 146 -13.20 -10.42 -7.05
N LYS A 147 -12.38 -9.70 -6.30
CA LYS A 147 -12.64 -8.33 -5.83
C LYS A 147 -11.74 -7.38 -6.61
N GLN A 148 -12.23 -6.16 -6.86
CA GLN A 148 -11.37 -5.13 -7.44
C GLN A 148 -10.40 -4.63 -6.34
N PRO A 149 -9.13 -4.35 -6.67
CA PRO A 149 -8.17 -3.83 -5.70
C PRO A 149 -8.63 -2.57 -4.94
N SER A 150 -9.39 -1.69 -5.60
CA SER A 150 -10.00 -0.49 -5.00
C SER A 150 -11.07 -0.78 -3.93
N TRP A 151 -11.47 -2.04 -3.75
CA TRP A 151 -12.36 -2.48 -2.68
C TRP A 151 -11.63 -2.63 -1.33
N TYR A 152 -10.30 -2.82 -1.35
CA TYR A 152 -9.53 -2.99 -0.13
C TYR A 152 -9.22 -1.64 0.51
N ASP A 153 -9.38 -1.61 1.83
CA ASP A 153 -8.95 -0.51 2.70
C ASP A 153 -7.99 -1.07 3.77
N PRO A 154 -7.22 -0.22 4.47
CA PRO A 154 -6.23 -0.70 5.43
C PRO A 154 -6.84 -1.53 6.56
N GLY A 155 -8.10 -1.28 6.89
CA GLY A 155 -8.84 -2.04 7.88
C GLY A 155 -9.01 -3.50 7.53
N ARG A 156 -8.97 -3.89 6.25
CA ARG A 156 -8.99 -5.30 5.84
C ARG A 156 -7.73 -6.04 6.29
N PHE A 157 -6.61 -5.35 6.39
CA PHE A 157 -5.34 -5.95 6.82
C PHE A 157 -5.17 -5.93 8.34
N TRP A 158 -6.09 -5.31 9.07
CA TRP A 158 -6.14 -5.29 10.54
C TRP A 158 -6.56 -6.66 11.11
N SER A 159 -6.08 -7.01 12.30
CA SER A 159 -6.43 -8.29 12.96
C SER A 159 -7.91 -8.39 13.36
N GLY A 160 -8.63 -7.27 13.42
CA GLY A 160 -10.07 -7.23 13.68
C GLY A 160 -10.94 -7.49 12.46
N ASP A 161 -10.35 -7.71 11.28
CA ASP A 161 -11.05 -8.09 10.04
C ASP A 161 -10.59 -9.48 9.55
N ASP A 162 -11.43 -10.14 8.78
CA ASP A 162 -11.21 -11.48 8.24
C ASP A 162 -10.78 -11.40 6.76
N LEU A 163 -9.51 -11.06 6.53
CA LEU A 163 -8.91 -11.16 5.21
C LEU A 163 -8.59 -12.61 4.87
N GLU A 164 -9.43 -13.23 4.06
CA GLU A 164 -9.18 -14.57 3.52
C GLU A 164 -8.08 -14.54 2.46
N LEU A 165 -6.95 -15.19 2.75
CA LEU A 165 -5.89 -15.44 1.77
C LEU A 165 -6.06 -16.82 1.11
N CYS A 166 -5.56 -16.92 -0.12
CA CYS A 166 -5.58 -18.13 -0.92
C CYS A 166 -4.51 -19.13 -0.48
N ASN A 167 -4.63 -20.38 -0.95
CA ASN A 167 -3.61 -21.43 -0.79
C ASN A 167 -3.24 -21.74 0.68
N GLY A 168 -4.17 -21.51 1.61
CA GLY A 168 -3.97 -21.76 3.04
C GLY A 168 -3.09 -20.75 3.75
N TYR A 169 -2.73 -19.62 3.10
CA TYR A 169 -1.98 -18.55 3.74
C TYR A 169 -2.83 -17.82 4.79
N ARG A 170 -2.17 -17.27 5.81
CA ARG A 170 -2.81 -16.49 6.87
C ARG A 170 -1.88 -15.36 7.33
N LEU A 171 -2.47 -14.22 7.69
CA LEU A 171 -1.77 -13.19 8.45
C LEU A 171 -1.80 -13.53 9.93
N GLY A 172 -0.63 -13.58 10.55
CA GLY A 172 -0.49 -13.84 11.98
C GLY A 172 -1.03 -12.72 12.86
N ALA A 173 -0.77 -12.87 14.16
CA ALA A 173 -1.11 -11.87 15.17
C ALA A 173 -0.38 -10.54 14.93
N GLU A 174 -0.94 -9.47 15.50
CA GLU A 174 -0.30 -8.15 15.50
C GLU A 174 0.85 -8.09 16.49
N ILE A 175 2.03 -7.74 15.98
CA ILE A 175 3.24 -7.53 16.76
C ILE A 175 3.48 -6.02 16.80
N ALA A 176 3.42 -5.43 17.99
CA ALA A 176 3.68 -4.01 18.16
C ALA A 176 5.13 -3.67 17.79
N VAL A 177 5.31 -2.64 16.97
CA VAL A 177 6.62 -2.13 16.57
C VAL A 177 7.03 -0.99 17.50
N HIS A 178 8.24 -1.07 18.03
CA HIS A 178 8.84 -0.01 18.83
C HIS A 178 9.96 0.65 18.05
N THR A 179 9.85 1.97 17.85
CA THR A 179 10.92 2.76 17.25
C THR A 179 11.92 3.20 18.32
N PRO A 180 13.22 3.38 17.94
CA PRO A 180 14.25 3.90 18.83
C PRO A 180 13.94 5.28 19.41
#